data_AF-A0A7R9HE90-F1
#
_entry.id   AF-A0A7R9HE90-F1
#
_cell.length_a   1.000
_cell.length_b   1.000
_cell.length_c   1.000
_cell.angle_alpha   90.00
_cell.angle_beta   90.00
_cell.angle_gamma   90.00
#
_symmetry.space_group_name_H-M   'P 1'
#
loop_
_entity.id
_entity.type
_entity.pdbx_description
1 polymer ?
#
loop_
_entity_poly.entity_id
_entity_poly.type
_entity_poly.pdbx_seq_one_letter_code
_entity_poly.pdbx_strand_id
1 'polypeptide(L)'
;MQCIKSVLIDLFTRTIKEAFPDVPDPPVPVVPSQFCDYQCNSALPITQLLKAQGLKLSPRSVGEKIVALFPKTPLVDKLEVAGPGFINISLSKDYIIRILTETLRFGVRPPPLDKRLRIVVDFSSPNIAKEMHVGHLR
;
A
#
# COMPACT_ATOMS: atom_id res chain seq x y z
N MET A 1 5.14 -14.44 -4.73
CA MET A 1 3.98 -13.58 -5.07
C MET A 1 4.31 -12.15 -4.66
N GLN A 2 4.17 -11.15 -5.54
CA GLN A 2 4.37 -9.74 -5.16
C GLN A 2 3.20 -9.24 -4.31
N CYS A 3 3.47 -8.39 -3.32
CA CYS A 3 2.43 -7.81 -2.48
C CYS A 3 1.71 -6.70 -3.25
N ILE A 4 0.42 -6.89 -3.56
CA ILE A 4 -0.37 -5.89 -4.32
C ILE A 4 -0.36 -4.53 -3.62
N LYS A 5 -0.49 -4.53 -2.29
CA LYS A 5 -0.46 -3.31 -1.49
C LYS A 5 0.87 -2.55 -1.63
N SER A 6 2.01 -3.25 -1.62
CA SER A 6 3.31 -2.56 -1.75
C SER A 6 3.47 -1.95 -3.14
N VAL A 7 3.08 -2.68 -4.19
CA VAL A 7 3.10 -2.16 -5.57
C VAL A 7 2.21 -0.92 -5.72
N LEU A 8 1.01 -0.93 -5.15
CA LEU A 8 0.13 0.24 -5.16
C LEU A 8 0.75 1.42 -4.42
N ILE A 9 1.30 1.21 -3.22
CA ILE A 9 1.98 2.26 -2.45
C ILE A 9 3.13 2.86 -3.26
N ASP A 10 3.96 2.05 -3.90
CA ASP A 10 5.09 2.52 -4.71
C ASP A 10 4.61 3.38 -5.90
N LEU A 11 3.57 2.92 -6.61
CA LEU A 11 2.99 3.65 -7.74
C LEU A 11 2.39 4.99 -7.31
N PHE A 12 1.60 5.00 -6.23
CA PHE A 12 1.03 6.24 -5.69
C PHE A 12 2.12 7.17 -5.16
N THR A 13 3.15 6.65 -4.50
CA THR A 13 4.27 7.46 -3.99
C THR A 13 4.98 8.19 -5.13
N ARG A 14 5.27 7.51 -6.24
CA ARG A 14 5.88 8.12 -7.43
C ARG A 14 4.95 9.17 -8.05
N THR A 15 3.68 8.82 -8.25
CA THR A 15 2.67 9.71 -8.84
C THR A 15 2.47 10.97 -8.00
N ILE A 16 2.41 10.84 -6.67
CA ILE A 16 2.20 11.98 -5.77
C ILE A 16 3.43 12.89 -5.77
N LYS A 17 4.66 12.34 -5.77
CA LYS A 17 5.89 13.13 -5.87
C LYS A 17 5.96 13.92 -7.18
N GLU A 18 5.48 13.35 -8.28
CA GLU A 18 5.38 14.05 -9.57
C GLU A 18 4.28 15.12 -9.55
N ALA A 19 3.12 14.82 -8.96
CA ALA A 19 1.99 15.75 -8.90
C ALA A 19 2.24 16.95 -7.97
N PHE A 20 2.98 16.73 -6.88
CA PHE A 20 3.23 17.70 -5.81
C PHE A 20 4.68 17.62 -5.32
N PRO A 21 5.65 18.10 -6.11
CA PRO A 21 7.08 18.02 -5.77
C PRO A 21 7.44 18.82 -4.51
N ASP A 22 6.67 19.87 -4.20
CA ASP A 22 6.91 20.76 -3.05
C ASP A 22 6.40 20.20 -1.71
N VAL A 23 5.71 19.05 -1.73
CA VAL A 23 5.20 18.39 -0.52
C VAL A 23 6.21 17.35 -0.05
N PRO A 24 6.92 17.58 1.07
CA PRO A 24 7.88 16.62 1.58
C PRO A 24 7.18 15.39 2.17
N ASP A 25 7.60 14.21 1.71
CA ASP A 25 7.18 12.88 2.18
C ASP A 25 5.68 12.73 2.48
N PRO A 26 4.82 12.86 1.46
CA PRO A 26 3.38 12.80 1.66
C PRO A 26 2.95 11.38 2.10
N PRO A 27 2.03 11.26 3.07
CA PRO A 27 1.57 9.95 3.50
C PRO A 27 0.77 9.27 2.38
N VAL A 28 1.05 7.99 2.13
CA VAL A 28 0.38 7.18 1.11
C VAL A 28 -0.39 6.00 1.71
N PRO A 29 -1.47 6.26 2.49
CA PRO A 29 -2.27 5.22 3.09
C PRO A 29 -3.12 4.52 2.02
N VAL A 30 -2.70 3.32 1.62
CA VAL A 30 -3.50 2.39 0.81
C VAL A 30 -4.11 1.33 1.72
N VAL A 31 -5.44 1.30 1.80
CA VAL A 31 -6.20 0.42 2.72
C VAL A 31 -7.28 -0.35 1.96
N PRO A 32 -7.66 -1.57 2.39
CA PRO A 32 -8.83 -2.24 1.86
C PRO A 32 -10.10 -1.43 2.11
N SER A 33 -11.10 -1.56 1.24
CA SER A 33 -12.39 -0.87 1.36
C SER A 33 -13.55 -1.84 1.15
N GLN A 34 -14.76 -1.46 1.57
CA GLN A 34 -15.98 -2.21 1.28
C GLN A 34 -16.58 -1.84 -0.08
N PHE A 35 -16.23 -0.66 -0.60
CA PHE A 35 -16.80 -0.12 -1.84
C PHE A 35 -15.91 -0.36 -3.07
N CYS A 36 -14.66 -0.79 -2.85
CA CYS A 36 -13.64 -1.07 -3.86
C CYS A 36 -12.57 -2.00 -3.25
N ASP A 37 -11.67 -2.54 -4.07
CA ASP A 37 -10.64 -3.47 -3.58
C ASP A 37 -9.64 -2.77 -2.64
N TYR A 38 -9.20 -1.57 -3.04
CA TYR A 38 -8.33 -0.71 -2.25
C TYR A 38 -8.75 0.75 -2.35
N GLN A 39 -8.40 1.52 -1.34
CA GLN A 39 -8.64 2.95 -1.29
C GLN A 39 -7.35 3.67 -0.87
N CYS A 40 -7.00 4.74 -1.58
CA CYS A 40 -5.87 5.61 -1.27
C CYS A 40 -6.38 6.93 -0.66
N ASN A 41 -5.96 7.20 0.58
CA ASN A 41 -6.46 8.32 1.39
C ASN A 41 -5.47 9.49 1.49
N SER A 42 -4.60 9.66 0.49
CA SER A 42 -3.52 10.66 0.53
C SER A 42 -4.00 12.08 0.28
N ALA A 43 -5.12 12.27 -0.43
CA ALA A 43 -5.51 13.60 -0.91
C ALA A 43 -5.82 14.60 0.21
N LEU A 44 -6.45 14.15 1.30
CA LEU A 44 -6.77 14.98 2.47
C LEU A 44 -5.50 15.48 3.19
N PRO A 45 -4.57 14.60 3.62
CA PRO A 45 -3.28 15.02 4.18
C PRO A 45 -2.49 15.96 3.27
N ILE A 46 -2.41 15.64 1.97
CA ILE A 46 -1.68 16.48 0.99
C ILE A 46 -2.30 17.87 0.92
N THR A 47 -3.63 17.97 0.92
CA THR A 47 -4.32 19.26 0.92
C THR A 47 -4.02 20.08 2.17
N GLN A 48 -3.92 19.44 3.34
CA GLN A 48 -3.56 20.12 4.59
C GLN A 48 -2.13 20.67 4.54
N LEU A 49 -1.19 19.90 3.98
CA LEU A 49 0.20 20.34 3.79
C LEU A 49 0.29 21.51 2.80
N LEU A 50 -0.41 21.42 1.67
CA LEU A 50 -0.45 22.51 0.68
C LEU A 50 -1.09 23.78 1.26
N LYS A 51 -2.13 23.64 2.09
CA LYS A 51 -2.76 24.78 2.77
C LYS A 51 -1.79 25.47 3.73
N ALA A 52 -0.92 24.72 4.42
CA ALA A 52 0.13 25.29 5.26
C ALA A 52 1.19 26.07 4.45
N GLN A 53 1.38 25.71 3.18
CA GLN A 53 2.23 26.42 2.21
C GLN A 53 1.51 27.58 1.49
N GLY A 54 0.25 27.88 1.84
CA GLY A 54 -0.53 28.97 1.25
C GLY A 54 -1.36 28.58 0.01
N LEU A 55 -1.27 27.33 -0.46
CA LEU A 55 -2.05 26.82 -1.59
C LEU A 55 -3.39 26.23 -1.11
N LYS A 56 -4.50 26.85 -1.51
CA LYS A 56 -5.86 26.35 -1.22
C LYS A 56 -6.39 25.53 -2.38
N LEU A 57 -6.15 24.22 -2.33
CA LEU A 57 -6.80 23.25 -3.21
C LEU A 57 -7.90 22.49 -2.47
N SER A 58 -8.90 21.98 -3.20
CA SER A 58 -9.87 21.06 -2.63
C SER A 58 -9.28 19.64 -2.62
N PRO A 59 -9.55 18.79 -1.61
CA PRO A 59 -8.97 17.45 -1.60
C PRO A 59 -9.46 16.58 -2.76
N ARG A 60 -10.65 16.89 -3.32
CA ARG A 60 -11.12 16.29 -4.57
C ARG A 60 -10.22 16.66 -5.75
N SER A 61 -9.88 17.94 -5.93
CA SER A 61 -8.97 18.37 -7.01
C SER A 61 -7.57 17.76 -6.88
N VAL A 62 -7.09 17.56 -5.64
CA VAL A 62 -5.84 16.85 -5.37
C VAL A 62 -5.94 15.39 -5.81
N GLY A 63 -7.04 14.71 -5.45
CA GLY A 63 -7.30 13.33 -5.89
C GLY A 63 -7.39 13.21 -7.41
N GLU A 64 -8.09 14.13 -8.08
CA GLU A 64 -8.24 14.15 -9.54
C GLU A 64 -6.88 14.36 -10.24
N LYS A 65 -6.02 15.24 -9.71
CA LYS A 65 -4.66 15.43 -10.22
C LYS A 65 -3.81 14.17 -10.07
N ILE A 66 -3.90 13.48 -8.95
CA ILE A 66 -3.19 12.21 -8.72
C ILE A 66 -3.67 11.14 -9.70
N VAL A 67 -4.99 10.99 -9.88
CA VAL A 67 -5.55 10.00 -10.82
C VAL A 67 -5.16 10.33 -12.27
N ALA A 68 -5.13 11.60 -12.66
CA ALA A 68 -4.74 12.02 -14.00
C ALA A 68 -3.28 11.70 -14.34
N LEU A 69 -2.38 11.77 -13.36
CA LEU A 69 -0.95 11.45 -13.52
C LEU A 69 -0.63 9.98 -13.24
N PHE A 70 -1.61 9.18 -12.81
CA PHE A 70 -1.36 7.80 -12.44
C PHE A 70 -0.96 6.98 -13.68
N PRO A 71 0.16 6.23 -13.63
CA PRO A 71 0.64 5.48 -14.79
C PRO A 71 -0.32 4.34 -15.14
N LYS A 72 -0.50 4.09 -16.44
CA LYS A 72 -1.24 2.91 -16.90
C LYS A 72 -0.51 1.64 -16.45
N THR A 73 -1.22 0.76 -15.77
CA THR A 73 -0.68 -0.50 -15.23
C THR A 73 -1.70 -1.62 -15.45
N PRO A 74 -1.26 -2.86 -15.76
CA PRO A 74 -2.17 -4.00 -15.85
C PRO A 74 -2.80 -4.38 -14.51
N LEU A 75 -2.30 -3.84 -13.39
CA LEU A 75 -2.81 -4.11 -12.05
C LEU A 75 -4.18 -3.48 -11.79
N VAL A 76 -4.42 -2.28 -12.32
CA VAL A 76 -5.55 -1.42 -11.98
C VAL A 76 -6.49 -1.32 -13.17
N ASP A 77 -7.76 -1.63 -12.93
CA ASP A 77 -8.83 -1.52 -13.93
C ASP A 77 -9.42 -0.10 -13.94
N LYS A 78 -9.73 0.41 -12.76
CA LYS A 78 -10.39 1.70 -12.58
C LYS A 78 -9.86 2.42 -11.36
N LEU A 79 -9.67 3.73 -11.50
CA LEU A 79 -9.47 4.68 -10.41
C LEU A 79 -10.64 5.67 -10.39
N GLU A 80 -11.20 5.93 -9.22
CA GLU A 80 -12.32 6.85 -9.06
C GLU A 80 -12.13 7.72 -7.83
N VAL A 81 -12.33 9.03 -7.97
CA VAL A 81 -12.27 9.96 -6.83
C VAL A 81 -13.66 10.07 -6.22
N ALA A 82 -13.80 9.58 -4.99
CA ALA A 82 -15.04 9.54 -4.23
C ALA A 82 -15.03 10.52 -3.05
N GLY A 83 -16.22 11.02 -2.70
CA GLY A 83 -16.46 11.86 -1.53
C GLY A 83 -15.54 13.08 -1.48
N PRO A 84 -14.87 13.35 -0.33
CA PRO A 84 -14.03 14.54 -0.15
C PRO A 84 -12.69 14.48 -0.90
N GLY A 85 -12.28 13.31 -1.43
CA GLY A 85 -10.97 13.11 -2.07
C GLY A 85 -10.39 11.70 -1.89
N PHE A 86 -11.22 10.69 -1.59
CA PHE A 86 -10.75 9.31 -1.51
C PHE A 86 -10.54 8.77 -2.93
N ILE A 87 -9.42 8.08 -3.17
CA ILE A 87 -9.17 7.46 -4.47
C ILE A 87 -9.49 5.97 -4.35
N ASN A 88 -10.64 5.56 -4.88
CA ASN A 88 -11.07 4.17 -4.96
C ASN A 88 -10.33 3.46 -6.10
N ILE A 89 -9.87 2.24 -5.84
CA ILE A 89 -9.04 1.44 -6.74
C ILE A 89 -9.76 0.11 -6.97
N SER A 90 -10.11 -0.15 -8.22
CA SER A 90 -10.58 -1.46 -8.68
C SER A 90 -9.44 -2.19 -9.39
N LEU A 91 -9.16 -3.40 -8.96
CA LEU A 91 -8.12 -4.24 -9.54
C LEU A 91 -8.60 -4.87 -10.84
N SER A 92 -7.66 -5.10 -11.76
CA SER A 92 -7.95 -5.83 -12.99
C SER A 92 -8.29 -7.29 -12.70
N LYS A 93 -9.42 -7.75 -13.22
CA LYS A 93 -9.84 -9.16 -13.16
C LYS A 93 -8.81 -10.07 -13.85
N ASP A 94 -8.28 -9.65 -14.99
CA ASP A 94 -7.27 -10.40 -15.74
C ASP A 94 -5.99 -10.57 -14.92
N TYR A 95 -5.59 -9.51 -14.21
CA TYR A 95 -4.43 -9.57 -13.31
C TYR A 95 -4.65 -10.56 -12.16
N ILE A 96 -5.83 -10.54 -11.54
CA ILE A 96 -6.18 -11.47 -10.45
C ILE A 96 -6.19 -12.93 -10.97
N ILE A 97 -6.82 -13.17 -12.12
CA ILE A 97 -6.89 -14.50 -12.75
C ILE A 97 -5.48 -15.02 -13.04
N ARG A 98 -4.58 -14.16 -13.54
CA ARG A 98 -3.19 -14.52 -13.80
C ARG A 98 -2.48 -14.95 -12.52
N ILE A 99 -2.58 -14.17 -11.44
CA ILE A 99 -1.96 -14.51 -10.15
C ILE A 99 -2.51 -15.83 -9.59
N LEU A 100 -3.83 -16.02 -9.65
CA LEU A 100 -4.45 -17.27 -9.20
C LEU A 100 -3.94 -18.46 -9.99
N THR A 101 -3.86 -18.33 -11.31
CA THR A 101 -3.37 -19.40 -12.20
C THR A 101 -1.91 -19.74 -11.90
N GLU A 102 -1.05 -18.74 -11.72
CA GLU A 102 0.34 -18.94 -11.34
C GLU A 102 0.46 -19.62 -9.96
N THR A 103 -0.34 -19.19 -8.99
CA THR A 103 -0.35 -19.76 -7.64
C THR A 103 -0.79 -21.22 -7.64
N LEU A 104 -1.80 -21.57 -8.44
CA LEU A 104 -2.27 -22.95 -8.57
C LEU A 104 -1.24 -23.84 -9.29
N ARG A 105 -0.52 -23.32 -10.28
CA ARG A 105 0.48 -24.08 -11.04
C ARG A 105 1.79 -24.29 -10.30
N PHE A 106 2.27 -23.27 -9.58
CA PHE A 106 3.61 -23.27 -8.98
C PHE A 106 3.61 -23.39 -7.45
N GLY A 107 2.42 -23.37 -6.82
CA GLY A 107 2.23 -23.33 -5.38
C GLY A 107 2.43 -21.92 -4.79
N VAL A 108 2.07 -21.77 -3.51
CA VAL A 108 2.25 -20.51 -2.77
C VAL A 108 3.72 -20.36 -2.40
N ARG A 109 4.38 -19.33 -2.95
CA ARG A 109 5.78 -19.01 -2.66
C ARG A 109 5.93 -17.54 -2.23
N PRO A 110 6.74 -17.24 -1.20
CA PRO A 110 7.08 -15.86 -0.85
C PRO A 110 7.82 -15.18 -2.02
N PRO A 111 7.79 -13.84 -2.10
CA PRO A 111 8.61 -13.13 -3.08
C PRO A 111 10.10 -13.41 -2.85
N PRO A 112 10.93 -13.35 -3.90
CA PRO A 112 12.38 -13.42 -3.74
C PRO A 112 12.85 -12.25 -2.86
N LEU A 113 13.84 -12.51 -2.01
CA LEU A 113 14.48 -11.48 -1.19
C LEU A 113 15.66 -10.90 -1.97
N ASP A 114 15.77 -9.58 -2.01
CA ASP A 114 16.89 -8.89 -2.70
C ASP A 114 18.24 -9.21 -2.05
N LYS A 115 18.23 -9.43 -0.72
CA LYS A 115 19.43 -9.70 0.07
C LYS A 115 19.13 -10.75 1.14
N ARG A 116 20.08 -11.66 1.35
CA ARG A 116 20.07 -12.53 2.53
C ARG A 116 20.44 -11.71 3.77
N LEU A 117 19.56 -11.72 4.76
CA LEU A 117 19.78 -11.09 6.06
C LEU A 117 19.98 -12.20 7.10
N ARG A 118 20.91 -11.97 8.04
CA ARG A 118 21.06 -12.82 9.22
C ARG A 118 20.08 -12.30 10.28
N ILE A 119 19.13 -13.13 10.68
CA ILE A 119 18.13 -12.83 11.71
C ILE A 119 18.34 -13.85 12.83
N VAL A 120 18.61 -13.37 14.06
CA VAL A 120 18.71 -14.22 15.25
C VAL A 120 17.38 -14.12 16.00
N VAL A 121 16.75 -15.25 16.25
CA VAL A 121 15.51 -15.35 17.03
C VAL A 121 15.85 -16.16 18.29
N ASP A 122 15.94 -15.47 19.43
CA ASP A 122 16.07 -16.08 20.76
C ASP A 122 14.68 -16.08 21.41
N PHE A 123 14.15 -17.26 21.68
CA PHE A 123 12.80 -17.43 22.22
C PHE A 123 12.73 -18.65 23.15
N SER A 124 11.64 -18.74 23.91
CA SER A 124 11.41 -19.71 24.98
C SER A 124 12.29 -19.52 26.22
N SER A 125 13.61 -19.60 26.08
CA SER A 125 14.64 -19.39 27.13
C SER A 125 14.20 -19.71 28.56
N PRO A 126 13.78 -20.97 28.84
CA PRO A 126 13.36 -21.37 30.18
C PRO A 126 14.55 -21.44 31.13
N ASN A 127 14.28 -21.24 32.42
CA ASN A 127 15.31 -21.34 33.45
C ASN A 127 15.55 -22.80 33.84
N ILE A 128 16.82 -23.23 33.80
CA ILE A 128 17.24 -24.55 34.29
C ILE A 128 16.89 -24.66 35.79
N ALA A 129 16.38 -25.82 36.20
CA ALA A 129 15.93 -26.12 37.57
C ALA A 129 14.75 -25.27 38.08
N LYS A 130 14.01 -24.60 37.20
CA LYS A 130 12.69 -24.01 37.48
C LYS A 130 11.64 -24.56 36.52
N GLU A 131 10.40 -24.62 36.99
CA GLU A 131 9.29 -25.02 36.11
C GLU A 131 9.06 -23.99 35.00
N MET A 132 8.85 -24.51 33.78
CA MET A 132 8.47 -23.70 32.64
C MET A 132 7.01 -23.27 32.79
N HIS A 133 6.77 -21.98 33.03
CA HIS A 133 5.41 -21.43 33.05
C HIS A 133 4.90 -20.99 31.67
N VAL A 134 3.60 -20.69 31.58
CA VAL A 134 2.87 -20.27 30.36
C VAL A 134 3.45 -19.06 29.61
N GLY A 135 4.37 -18.32 30.23
CA GLY A 135 5.08 -17.21 29.60
C GLY A 135 6.16 -17.68 28.63
N HIS A 136 6.82 -18.81 28.92
CA HIS A 136 7.84 -19.40 28.05
C HIS A 136 7.26 -20.15 26.83
N LEU A 137 5.93 -20.39 26.83
CA LEU A 137 5.20 -21.05 25.74
C LEU A 137 4.71 -20.07 24.65
N ARG A 138 4.69 -18.77 24.94
CA ARG A 138 4.23 -17.74 24.01
C ARG A 138 5.32 -17.38 23.02
#